data_AF-A0A955KFN6-F1
#
_entry.id   AF-A0A955KFN6-F1
#
_cell.length_a   1.000
_cell.length_b   1.000
_cell.length_c   1.000
_cell.angle_alpha   90.00
_cell.angle_beta   90.00
_cell.angle_gamma   90.00
#
_symmetry.space_group_name_H-M   'P 1'
#
loop_
_entity.id
_entity.type
_entity.pdbx_description
1 polymer ?
#
loop_
_entity_poly.entity_id
_entity_poly.type
_entity_poly.pdbx_seq_one_letter_code
_entity_poly.pdbx_strand_id
1 'polypeptide(L)' 'MEKPLIGLLDCNNFFVSCERLFRPELKDRPVVVLSSNDGCVVARSKEI' A
#
# COMPACT_ATOMS: atom_id res chain seq x y z
N MET A 1 -10.39 3.82 37.25
CA MET A 1 -9.27 3.40 36.38
C MET A 1 -9.29 4.28 35.16
N GLU A 2 -8.17 4.89 34.81
CA GLU A 2 -8.05 5.71 33.60
C GLU A 2 -8.08 4.80 32.37
N LYS A 3 -8.75 5.22 31.28
CA LYS A 3 -8.81 4.43 30.05
C LYS A 3 -7.44 4.48 29.34
N PRO A 4 -6.94 3.37 28.77
CA PRO A 4 -5.70 3.39 28.02
C PRO A 4 -5.84 4.25 26.76
N LEU A 5 -4.80 5.05 26.46
CA LEU A 5 -4.65 5.71 25.17
C LEU A 5 -4.23 4.69 24.11
N ILE A 6 -5.01 4.60 23.02
CA ILE A 6 -4.77 3.68 21.91
C ILE A 6 -4.62 4.51 20.63
N GLY A 7 -3.56 4.24 19.87
CA GLY A 7 -3.33 4.80 18.53
C GLY A 7 -3.39 3.71 17.47
N LEU A 8 -3.84 4.07 16.27
CA LEU A 8 -3.83 3.21 15.08
C LEU A 8 -2.87 3.80 14.06
N LEU A 9 -1.94 2.98 13.57
CA LEU A 9 -1.06 3.32 12.46
C LEU A 9 -1.37 2.40 11.29
N ASP A 10 -1.58 2.99 10.12
CA ASP A 10 -1.84 2.27 8.87
C ASP A 10 -1.01 2.88 7.75
N CYS A 11 -0.52 2.03 6.84
CA CYS A 11 0.30 2.47 5.72
C CYS A 11 -0.55 2.72 4.48
N ASN A 12 -0.39 3.90 3.88
CA ASN A 12 -1.05 4.23 2.62
C ASN A 12 -0.63 3.27 1.51
N ASN A 13 -1.60 2.52 0.96
CA ASN A 13 -1.42 1.59 -0.16
C ASN A 13 -0.18 0.71 0.02
N PHE A 14 -0.05 0.05 1.18
CA PHE A 14 1.21 -0.51 1.68
C PHE A 14 2.06 -1.24 0.63
N PHE A 15 1.49 -2.23 -0.08
CA PHE A 15 2.26 -2.98 -1.08
C PHE A 15 2.70 -2.12 -2.27
N VAL A 16 1.90 -1.15 -2.73
CA VAL A 16 2.33 -0.19 -3.77
C VAL A 16 3.48 0.68 -3.26
N SER A 17 3.43 1.09 -1.99
CA SER A 17 4.50 1.88 -1.37
C SER A 17 5.81 1.09 -1.27
N CYS A 18 5.74 -0.22 -0.96
CA CYS A 18 6.90 -1.12 -1.00
C CYS A 18 7.46 -1.24 -2.42
N GLU A 19 6.62 -1.47 -3.43
CA GLU A 19 7.07 -1.54 -4.83
C GLU A 19 7.78 -0.25 -5.25
N ARG A 20 7.24 0.93 -4.91
CA ARG A 20 7.84 2.24 -5.23
C ARG A 20 9.18 2.51 -4.55
N LEU A 21 9.46 1.86 -3.42
CA LEU A 21 10.76 1.95 -2.76
C LEU A 21 11.86 1.33 -3.64
N PHE A 22 11.57 0.17 -4.24
CA PHE A 22 12.52 -0.57 -5.08
C PHE A 22 12.40 -0.25 -6.57
N ARG A 23 11.26 0.33 -6.98
CA ARG A 23 10.94 0.75 -8.33
C ARG A 23 10.47 2.21 -8.35
N PRO A 24 11.38 3.18 -8.17
CA PRO A 24 11.02 4.60 -8.09
C PRO A 24 10.30 5.12 -9.33
N GLU A 25 10.46 4.48 -10.49
CA GLU A 25 9.77 4.83 -11.73
C GLU A 25 8.25 4.58 -11.70
N LEU A 26 7.75 3.85 -10.70
CA LEU A 26 6.32 3.62 -10.45
C LEU A 26 5.65 4.77 -9.68
N LYS A 27 6.39 5.80 -9.28
CA LYS A 27 5.81 7.03 -8.72
C LYS A 27 4.94 7.72 -9.77
N ASP A 28 3.82 8.26 -9.33
CA ASP A 28 2.85 8.99 -10.16
C ASP A 28 2.25 8.18 -11.32
N ARG A 29 2.33 6.84 -11.24
CA ARG A 29 1.70 5.91 -12.19
C ARG A 29 0.56 5.14 -11.53
N PRO A 30 -0.53 4.83 -12.25
CA PRO A 30 -1.51 3.85 -11.82
C PRO A 30 -0.86 2.48 -11.66
N VAL A 31 -0.93 1.89 -10.46
CA VAL A 31 -0.30 0.61 -10.13
C VAL A 31 -1.28 -0.26 -9.33
N VAL A 32 -1.30 -1.55 -9.67
CA VAL A 32 -1.87 -2.59 -8.82
C VAL A 32 -0.79 -3.59 -8.44
N VAL A 33 -0.90 -4.17 -7.24
CA VAL A 33 -0.07 -5.31 -6.81
C VAL A 33 -0.93 -6.55 -6.81
N LEU A 34 -0.43 -7.63 -7.42
CA LEU A 34 -1.09 -8.93 -7.46
C LEU A 34 -0.57 -9.84 -6.36
N SER A 35 -1.42 -10.73 -5.84
CA SER A 35 -0.98 -11.84 -5.00
C SER A 35 -0.22 -12.84 -5.88
N SER A 36 1.08 -13.04 -5.70
CA SER A 36 1.81 -14.13 -6.39
C SER A 36 1.61 -14.23 -7.91
N ASN A 37 1.31 -13.12 -8.60
CA ASN A 37 0.91 -13.09 -10.01
C ASN A 37 -0.31 -13.96 -10.38
N ASP A 38 -1.20 -14.25 -9.43
CA ASP A 38 -2.40 -15.10 -9.59
C ASP A 38 -3.61 -14.36 -10.20
N GLY A 39 -3.46 -13.07 -10.49
CA GLY A 39 -4.53 -12.20 -11.02
C GLY A 39 -5.41 -11.55 -9.95
N CYS A 40 -5.22 -11.86 -8.67
CA CYS A 40 -5.91 -11.21 -7.56
C CYS A 40 -5.19 -9.92 -7.13
N VAL A 41 -5.87 -8.78 -7.26
CA VAL A 41 -5.35 -7.47 -6.84
C VAL A 41 -5.44 -7.34 -5.32
N VAL A 42 -4.29 -7.18 -4.65
CA VAL A 42 -4.19 -7.04 -3.18
C VAL A 42 -3.86 -5.61 -2.73
N ALA A 43 -3.41 -4.75 -3.63
CA ALA A 43 -3.27 -3.32 -3.39
C ALA A 43 -3.40 -2.52 -4.69
N ARG A 44 -3.83 -1.27 -4.56
CA ARG A 44 -4.03 -0.32 -5.65
C ARG A 44 -3.45 1.04 -5.26
N SER A 45 -2.89 1.75 -6.23
CA SER A 45 -2.36 3.10 -6.06
C SER A 45 -3.50 4.15 -6.02
N LYS A 46 -3.22 5.37 -5.52
CA LYS A 46 -4.28 6.38 -5.29
C LYS A 46 -4.67 7.12 -6.58
N GLU A 47 -3.78 7.11 -7.55
CA GLU A 47 -3.93 7.73 -8.87
C GLU A 47 -5.19 7.20 -9.59
N ILE A 48 -5.81 8.05 -10.42
CA ILE A 48 -6.99 7.75 -11.25
C ILE A 48 -6.57 7.84 -12.71
#